data_AF-A0A9D5TDE3-F1
#
_entry.id   AF-A0A9D5TDE3-F1
#
_cell.length_a   1.000
_cell.length_b   1.000
_cell.length_c   1.000
_cell.angle_alpha   90.00
_cell.angle_beta   90.00
_cell.angle_gamma   90.00
#
_symmetry.space_group_name_H-M   'P 1'
#
loop_
_entity.id
_entity.type
_entity.pdbx_description
1 polymer ?
#
loop_
_entity_poly.entity_id
_entity_poly.type
_entity_poly.pdbx_seq_one_letter_code
_entity_poly.pdbx_strand_id
1 'polypeptide(L)'
;MKKCVLLLSAFLVCLLLVCCTRIKERYPEGKDTVESFGDGTYQILRGNFEDKECVGLSFSPAGVHLIPKVKTYQEKNGCIYLVGVDEGYYINGKKVSWKFAVYAVIDLSNNHIQICAIPEIDSEYNFRISQAALDTGLITIIGDYSVFSQKDRLVLDAMKG
;
A
#
# COMPACT_ATOMS: atom_id res chain seq x y z
N MET A 1 -55.41 -10.50 3.14
CA MET A 1 -54.20 -11.04 3.81
C MET A 1 -53.07 -11.39 2.83
N LYS A 2 -53.32 -12.06 1.69
CA LYS A 2 -52.26 -12.45 0.72
C LYS A 2 -51.46 -11.28 0.11
N LYS A 3 -52.09 -10.11 -0.08
CA LYS A 3 -51.42 -8.91 -0.65
C LYS A 3 -50.38 -8.28 0.30
N CYS A 4 -50.56 -8.39 1.62
CA CYS A 4 -49.62 -7.83 2.60
C CYS A 4 -48.34 -8.68 2.70
N VAL A 5 -48.44 -10.00 2.51
CA VAL A 5 -47.29 -10.92 2.55
C VAL A 5 -46.35 -10.71 1.34
N LEU A 6 -46.92 -10.39 0.18
CA LEU A 6 -46.16 -10.10 -1.04
C LEU A 6 -45.38 -8.78 -0.94
N LEU A 7 -45.97 -7.76 -0.32
CA LEU A 7 -45.28 -6.49 -0.05
C LEU A 7 -44.17 -6.64 0.99
N LEU A 8 -44.41 -7.42 2.05
CA LEU A 8 -43.42 -7.65 3.10
C LEU A 8 -42.21 -8.43 2.57
N SER A 9 -42.44 -9.43 1.70
CA SER A 9 -41.35 -10.20 1.08
C SER A 9 -40.54 -9.39 0.07
N ALA A 10 -41.18 -8.55 -0.75
CA ALA A 10 -40.47 -7.65 -1.66
C ALA A 10 -39.62 -6.61 -0.91
N PHE A 11 -40.13 -6.07 0.20
CA PHE A 11 -39.38 -5.14 1.05
C PHE A 11 -38.16 -5.82 1.71
N LEU A 12 -38.30 -7.08 2.15
CA LEU A 12 -37.21 -7.85 2.73
C LEU A 12 -36.10 -8.15 1.71
N VAL A 13 -36.46 -8.46 0.46
CA VAL A 13 -35.50 -8.68 -0.64
C VAL A 13 -34.74 -7.39 -0.98
N CYS A 14 -35.41 -6.25 -1.02
CA CYS A 14 -34.75 -4.95 -1.23
C CYS A 14 -33.81 -4.59 -0.06
N LEU A 15 -34.18 -4.90 1.18
CA LEU A 15 -33.31 -4.70 2.36
C LEU A 15 -32.06 -5.59 2.29
N LEU A 16 -32.21 -6.85 1.89
CA LEU A 16 -31.06 -7.76 1.70
C LEU A 16 -30.13 -7.29 0.58
N LEU A 17 -30.68 -6.81 -0.55
CA LEU A 17 -29.88 -6.27 -1.66
C LEU A 17 -29.13 -4.98 -1.26
N VAL A 18 -29.70 -4.12 -0.42
CA VAL A 18 -29.01 -2.92 0.09
C VAL A 18 -27.94 -3.29 1.12
N CYS A 19 -28.19 -4.25 2.01
CA CYS A 19 -27.20 -4.72 2.98
C CYS A 19 -26.00 -5.45 2.34
N CYS A 20 -26.15 -6.04 1.16
CA CYS A 20 -25.05 -6.70 0.45
C CYS A 20 -24.11 -5.74 -0.31
N THR A 21 -24.38 -4.43 -0.37
CA THR A 21 -23.57 -3.51 -1.20
C THR A 21 -22.32 -2.93 -0.53
N ARG A 22 -22.00 -3.27 0.73
CA ARG A 22 -20.79 -2.75 1.41
C ARG A 22 -20.14 -3.68 2.42
N ILE A 23 -20.06 -4.97 2.11
CA ILE A 23 -19.02 -5.77 2.75
C ILE A 23 -17.82 -5.72 1.80
N LYS A 24 -17.07 -4.61 1.86
CA LYS A 24 -15.65 -4.70 1.58
C LYS A 24 -15.16 -5.72 2.60
N GLU A 25 -14.78 -6.92 2.15
CA GLU A 25 -13.95 -7.80 2.97
C GLU A 25 -12.66 -7.04 3.24
N ARG A 26 -12.67 -6.15 4.25
CA ARG A 26 -11.44 -5.62 4.82
C ARG A 26 -10.81 -6.83 5.49
N TYR A 27 -9.65 -7.24 5.02
CA TYR A 27 -8.79 -8.17 5.76
C TYR A 27 -8.78 -7.77 7.23
N PRO A 28 -8.89 -8.72 8.19
CA PRO A 28 -9.05 -8.38 9.59
C PRO A 28 -7.93 -7.44 10.03
N GLU A 29 -8.30 -6.27 10.54
CA GLU A 29 -7.38 -5.32 11.16
C GLU A 29 -6.67 -6.07 12.30
N GLY A 30 -5.41 -6.47 12.08
CA GLY A 30 -4.55 -6.97 13.16
C GLY A 30 -4.29 -5.84 14.16
N LYS A 31 -3.90 -6.16 15.40
CA LYS A 31 -3.57 -5.16 16.44
C LYS A 31 -2.57 -4.09 15.99
N ASP A 32 -1.75 -4.40 15.00
CA ASP A 32 -0.70 -3.54 14.48
C ASP A 32 -1.11 -2.81 13.19
N THR A 33 -2.32 -3.01 12.66
CA THR A 33 -2.79 -2.33 11.45
C THR A 33 -3.18 -0.88 11.75
N VAL A 34 -2.50 0.07 11.13
CA VAL A 34 -2.86 1.51 11.17
C VAL A 34 -3.96 1.79 10.15
N GLU A 35 -3.77 1.30 8.93
CA GLU A 35 -4.67 1.57 7.82
C GLU A 35 -4.61 0.44 6.78
N SER A 36 -5.71 0.24 6.05
CA SER A 36 -5.82 -0.75 4.98
C SER A 36 -6.37 -0.10 3.73
N PHE A 37 -5.75 -0.36 2.58
CA PHE A 37 -6.09 0.23 1.28
C PHE A 37 -6.59 -0.83 0.29
N GLY A 38 -7.38 -0.38 -0.68
CA GLY A 38 -8.02 -1.24 -1.68
C GLY A 38 -9.15 -2.06 -1.04
N ASP A 39 -8.99 -3.37 -1.12
CA ASP A 39 -9.72 -4.40 -0.37
C ASP A 39 -8.94 -4.88 0.86
N GLY A 40 -7.84 -4.22 1.21
CA GLY A 40 -6.89 -4.62 2.26
C GLY A 40 -5.72 -5.46 1.73
N THR A 41 -5.58 -5.57 0.42
CA THR A 41 -4.35 -6.02 -0.26
C THR A 41 -3.11 -5.30 0.26
N TYR A 42 -3.23 -4.00 0.54
CA TYR A 42 -2.15 -3.18 1.08
C TYR A 42 -2.50 -2.67 2.48
N GLN A 43 -1.55 -2.73 3.40
CA GLN A 43 -1.76 -2.32 4.78
C GLN A 43 -0.58 -1.51 5.29
N ILE A 44 -0.87 -0.41 6.00
CA ILE A 44 0.11 0.27 6.83
C ILE A 44 0.10 -0.42 8.18
N LEU A 45 1.21 -1.06 8.53
CA LEU A 45 1.38 -1.75 9.80
C LEU A 45 2.35 -0.98 10.69
N ARG A 46 2.06 -0.91 11.99
CA ARG A 46 3.03 -0.54 13.02
C ARG A 46 4.06 -1.65 13.15
N GLY A 47 5.30 -1.27 13.35
CA GLY A 47 6.39 -2.18 13.61
C GLY A 47 7.52 -1.48 14.35
N ASN A 48 8.57 -2.24 14.61
CA ASN A 48 9.81 -1.70 15.12
C ASN A 48 10.90 -2.00 14.10
N PHE A 49 11.63 -0.96 13.69
CA PHE A 49 12.83 -1.12 12.89
C PHE A 49 13.98 -0.46 13.64
N GLU A 50 14.99 -1.25 13.98
CA GLU A 50 16.16 -0.80 14.77
C GLU A 50 15.75 -0.12 16.08
N ASP A 51 14.83 -0.77 16.82
CA ASP A 51 14.31 -0.33 18.12
C ASP A 51 13.56 1.01 18.11
N LYS A 52 13.18 1.50 16.92
CA LYS A 52 12.29 2.67 16.77
C LYS A 52 10.94 2.24 16.23
N GLU A 53 9.87 2.74 16.85
CA GLU A 53 8.52 2.59 16.31
C GLU A 53 8.46 3.24 14.93
N CYS A 54 8.00 2.49 13.94
CA CYS A 54 7.81 2.95 12.59
C CYS A 54 6.52 2.35 12.01
N VAL A 55 6.09 2.91 10.88
CA VAL A 55 5.01 2.34 10.09
C VAL A 55 5.55 1.91 8.74
N GLY A 56 5.14 0.73 8.27
CA GLY A 56 5.58 0.14 7.01
C GLY A 56 4.41 -0.26 6.13
N LEU A 57 4.57 -0.12 4.81
CA LEU A 57 3.62 -0.64 3.83
C LEU A 57 3.86 -2.13 3.63
N SER A 58 2.81 -2.92 3.83
CA SER A 58 2.80 -4.36 3.68
C SER A 58 1.86 -4.79 2.58
N PHE A 59 2.24 -5.84 1.87
CA PHE A 59 1.44 -6.50 0.84
C PHE A 59 0.93 -7.83 1.39
N SER A 60 -0.35 -7.85 1.74
CA SER A 60 -1.01 -8.95 2.43
C SER A 60 -0.93 -10.28 1.65
N PRO A 61 -1.17 -10.34 0.32
CA PRO A 61 -1.20 -11.61 -0.41
C PRO A 61 0.08 -12.46 -0.32
N ALA A 62 1.24 -11.81 -0.18
CA ALA A 62 2.52 -12.49 -0.03
C ALA A 62 3.14 -12.35 1.38
N GLY A 63 2.48 -11.64 2.30
CA GLY A 63 2.99 -11.39 3.64
C GLY A 63 4.34 -10.66 3.67
N VAL A 64 4.59 -9.76 2.72
CA VAL A 64 5.88 -9.05 2.61
C VAL A 64 5.74 -7.55 2.88
N HIS A 65 6.78 -6.95 3.46
CA HIS A 65 6.89 -5.50 3.51
C HIS A 65 7.40 -4.98 2.17
N LEU A 66 6.66 -4.04 1.59
CA LEU A 66 7.08 -3.31 0.38
C LEU A 66 7.90 -2.08 0.76
N ILE A 67 7.44 -1.30 1.74
CA ILE A 67 8.14 -0.09 2.20
C ILE A 67 8.35 -0.21 3.71
N PRO A 68 9.59 -0.42 4.19
CA PRO A 68 9.84 -0.64 5.62
C PRO A 68 9.48 0.56 6.49
N LYS A 69 9.80 1.78 6.04
CA LYS A 69 9.54 3.03 6.77
C LYS A 69 8.77 4.00 5.88
N VAL A 70 7.47 4.14 6.10
CA VAL A 70 6.63 5.15 5.46
C VAL A 70 6.77 6.47 6.24
N LYS A 71 7.17 7.55 5.55
CA LYS A 71 7.27 8.90 6.14
C LYS A 71 5.92 9.60 6.10
N THR A 72 5.26 9.52 4.96
CA THR A 72 3.96 10.15 4.74
C THR A 72 3.22 9.42 3.64
N TYR A 73 1.89 9.44 3.71
CA TYR A 73 1.02 8.96 2.67
C TYR A 73 -0.24 9.82 2.62
N GLN A 74 -0.87 9.89 1.45
CA GLN A 74 -2.14 10.59 1.29
C GLN A 74 -2.99 9.94 0.21
N GLU A 75 -4.31 9.95 0.41
CA GLU A 75 -5.28 9.58 -0.62
C GLU A 75 -5.62 10.80 -1.49
N LYS A 76 -5.55 10.63 -2.81
CA LYS A 76 -6.00 11.66 -3.76
C LYS A 76 -6.46 11.03 -5.07
N ASN A 77 -7.66 11.40 -5.53
CA ASN A 77 -8.22 10.97 -6.81
C ASN A 77 -8.25 9.44 -7.00
N GLY A 78 -8.59 8.68 -5.96
CA GLY A 78 -8.66 7.22 -6.03
C GLY A 78 -7.30 6.51 -6.00
N CYS A 79 -6.22 7.23 -5.72
CA CYS A 79 -4.90 6.64 -5.51
C CYS A 79 -4.37 6.97 -4.12
N ILE A 80 -3.55 6.08 -3.57
CA ILE A 80 -2.73 6.36 -2.39
C ILE A 80 -1.32 6.67 -2.86
N TYR A 81 -0.80 7.82 -2.44
CA TYR A 81 0.58 8.22 -2.70
C TYR A 81 1.36 8.00 -1.42
N LEU A 82 2.54 7.40 -1.52
CA LEU A 82 3.40 7.14 -0.37
C LEU A 82 4.80 7.65 -0.64
N VAL A 83 5.37 8.32 0.35
CA VAL A 83 6.79 8.64 0.44
C VAL A 83 7.33 7.92 1.65
N GLY A 84 8.35 7.10 1.41
CA GLY A 84 9.03 6.33 2.43
C GLY A 84 10.53 6.38 2.28
N VAL A 85 11.17 5.61 3.14
CA VAL A 85 12.60 5.36 3.10
C VAL A 85 12.81 3.86 3.23
N ASP A 86 13.64 3.32 2.34
CA ASP A 86 14.32 2.07 2.61
C ASP A 86 15.75 2.43 3.00
N GLU A 87 16.02 2.29 4.28
CA GLU A 87 17.35 2.44 4.81
C GLU A 87 17.78 1.12 5.41
N GLY A 88 19.05 0.82 5.22
CA GLY A 88 19.66 -0.22 5.99
C GLY A 88 21.08 0.14 6.29
N TYR A 89 21.63 -0.56 7.25
CA TYR A 89 23.02 -0.47 7.56
C TYR A 89 23.53 -1.79 8.14
N TYR A 90 24.84 -1.96 8.05
CA TYR A 90 25.61 -3.08 8.56
C TYR A 90 26.98 -2.51 8.93
N ILE A 91 27.38 -2.73 10.19
CA ILE A 91 28.73 -2.44 10.73
C ILE A 91 29.36 -3.74 11.33
N ASN A 92 30.64 -4.00 11.05
CA ASN A 92 31.29 -5.24 10.54
C ASN A 92 30.53 -6.60 10.50
N GLY A 93 29.46 -6.80 9.74
CA GLY A 93 28.68 -5.86 8.94
C GLY A 93 29.45 -4.81 8.13
N LYS A 94 29.62 -4.87 6.83
CA LYS A 94 29.88 -3.57 6.17
C LYS A 94 28.97 -3.39 4.99
N LYS A 95 27.89 -2.69 5.29
CA LYS A 95 27.11 -1.89 4.37
C LYS A 95 26.56 -0.75 5.22
N VAL A 96 27.34 0.30 5.48
CA VAL A 96 27.23 1.17 6.68
C VAL A 96 26.06 2.16 6.67
N SER A 97 25.52 2.51 5.51
CA SER A 97 24.23 3.18 5.40
C SER A 97 23.92 3.23 3.92
N TRP A 98 22.76 2.71 3.56
CA TRP A 98 22.12 3.09 2.32
C TRP A 98 20.81 3.73 2.71
N LYS A 99 20.42 4.74 1.96
CA LYS A 99 19.16 5.42 2.17
C LYS A 99 18.57 5.66 0.80
N PHE A 100 17.44 5.02 0.56
CA PHE A 100 16.67 5.18 -0.66
C PHE A 100 15.41 5.91 -0.31
N ALA A 101 15.13 7.00 -1.03
CA ALA A 101 13.79 7.54 -1.04
C ALA A 101 12.91 6.57 -1.84
N VAL A 102 11.84 6.09 -1.22
CA VAL A 102 10.90 5.18 -1.86
C VAL A 102 9.61 5.92 -2.15
N TYR A 103 9.17 5.87 -3.40
CA TYR A 103 7.96 6.49 -3.89
C TYR A 103 7.02 5.41 -4.39
N ALA A 104 5.77 5.46 -3.96
CA ALA A 104 4.77 4.54 -4.45
C ALA A 104 3.43 5.22 -4.72
N VAL A 105 2.74 4.66 -5.72
CA VAL A 105 1.37 5.03 -6.07
C VAL A 105 0.56 3.74 -6.13
N ILE A 106 -0.47 3.66 -5.30
CA ILE A 106 -1.44 2.56 -5.30
C ILE A 106 -2.70 3.07 -6.01
N ASP A 107 -3.05 2.46 -7.13
CA ASP A 107 -4.34 2.66 -7.80
C ASP A 107 -5.38 1.75 -7.14
N LEU A 108 -6.37 2.37 -6.49
CA LEU A 108 -7.40 1.63 -5.74
C LEU A 108 -8.45 0.98 -6.66
N SER A 109 -8.50 1.33 -7.94
CA SER A 109 -9.47 0.77 -8.88
C SER A 109 -9.12 -0.65 -9.33
N ASN A 110 -7.82 -0.97 -9.34
CA ASN A 110 -7.27 -2.25 -9.79
C ASN A 110 -6.32 -2.89 -8.76
N ASN A 111 -6.18 -2.29 -7.57
CA ASN A 111 -5.23 -2.71 -6.53
C ASN A 111 -3.79 -2.84 -7.04
N HIS A 112 -3.39 -2.03 -8.02
CA HIS A 112 -2.03 -2.04 -8.55
C HIS A 112 -1.16 -1.03 -7.83
N ILE A 113 0.08 -1.40 -7.53
CA ILE A 113 1.10 -0.50 -7.00
C ILE A 113 2.25 -0.36 -7.98
N GLN A 114 2.61 0.89 -8.24
CA GLN A 114 3.87 1.28 -8.86
C GLN A 114 4.82 1.75 -7.77
N ILE A 115 6.03 1.19 -7.72
CA ILE A 115 7.03 1.52 -6.69
C ILE A 115 8.40 1.80 -7.31
N CYS A 116 9.04 2.86 -6.85
CA CYS A 116 10.36 3.28 -7.28
C CYS A 116 11.23 3.61 -6.07
N ALA A 117 12.48 3.18 -6.09
CA ALA A 117 13.47 3.51 -5.07
C ALA A 117 14.60 4.30 -5.72
N ILE A 118 14.89 5.49 -5.18
CA ILE A 118 15.94 6.38 -5.68
C ILE A 118 17.07 6.45 -4.65
N PRO A 119 18.33 6.17 -5.03
CA PRO A 119 19.48 6.37 -4.16
C PRO A 119 19.56 7.83 -3.68
N GLU A 120 19.64 8.06 -2.37
CA GLU A 120 20.04 9.38 -1.84
C GLU A 120 21.57 9.58 -1.89
N ILE A 121 22.34 8.49 -2.03
CA ILE A 121 23.80 8.47 -2.16
C ILE A 121 24.13 7.58 -3.36
N ASP A 122 25.14 7.94 -4.16
CA ASP A 122 25.65 7.17 -5.31
C ASP A 122 25.93 5.72 -4.93
N SER A 123 24.90 4.88 -5.06
CA SER A 123 24.90 3.48 -4.70
C SER A 123 23.94 2.74 -5.63
N GLU A 124 24.41 1.61 -6.15
CA GLU A 124 23.54 0.71 -6.90
C GLU A 124 22.58 0.03 -5.92
N TYR A 125 21.30 0.03 -6.27
CA TYR A 125 20.28 -0.59 -5.44
C TYR A 125 19.33 -1.44 -6.26
N ASN A 126 19.13 -2.64 -5.74
CA ASN A 126 18.16 -3.59 -6.23
C ASN A 126 17.03 -3.64 -5.22
N PHE A 127 15.88 -3.07 -5.56
CA PHE A 127 14.67 -3.16 -4.74
C PHE A 127 14.29 -4.64 -4.61
N ARG A 128 14.32 -5.16 -3.38
CA ARG A 128 14.10 -6.57 -3.12
C ARG A 128 12.64 -6.81 -2.76
N ILE A 129 11.86 -7.24 -3.74
CA ILE A 129 10.52 -7.80 -3.53
C ILE A 129 10.61 -9.31 -3.77
N SER A 130 9.85 -10.09 -3.00
CA SER A 130 9.78 -11.53 -3.24
C SER A 130 9.20 -11.82 -4.63
N GLN A 131 9.72 -12.84 -5.32
CA GLN A 131 9.19 -13.25 -6.62
C GLN A 131 7.69 -13.58 -6.52
N ALA A 132 7.27 -14.23 -5.43
CA ALA A 132 5.87 -14.54 -5.17
C ALA A 132 4.96 -13.29 -5.16
N ALA A 133 5.45 -12.15 -4.67
CA ALA A 133 4.68 -10.91 -4.70
C ALA A 133 4.63 -10.33 -6.12
N LEU A 134 5.71 -10.40 -6.89
CA LEU A 134 5.74 -9.98 -8.30
C LEU A 134 4.83 -10.84 -9.18
N ASP A 135 4.76 -12.14 -8.92
CA ASP A 135 3.95 -13.11 -9.67
C ASP A 135 2.44 -12.85 -9.53
N THR A 136 2.01 -12.04 -8.56
CA THR A 136 0.60 -11.59 -8.44
C THR A 136 0.18 -10.64 -9.57
N GLY A 137 1.14 -9.99 -10.23
CA GLY A 137 0.89 -8.94 -11.23
C GLY A 137 0.36 -7.63 -10.65
N LEU A 138 0.20 -7.53 -9.32
CA LEU A 138 -0.30 -6.32 -8.65
C LEU A 138 0.79 -5.31 -8.35
N ILE A 139 2.07 -5.69 -8.46
CA ILE A 139 3.21 -4.85 -8.13
C ILE A 139 4.05 -4.62 -9.39
N THR A 140 4.41 -3.37 -9.64
CA THR A 140 5.38 -3.00 -10.67
C THR A 140 6.52 -2.20 -10.05
N ILE A 141 7.72 -2.75 -10.12
CA ILE A 141 8.95 -2.03 -9.79
C ILE A 141 9.33 -1.16 -10.99
N ILE A 142 9.44 0.12 -10.73
CA ILE A 142 9.85 1.12 -11.70
C ILE A 142 11.30 1.52 -11.39
N GLY A 143 12.17 1.42 -12.39
CA GLY A 143 13.59 1.71 -12.24
C GLY A 143 13.94 3.20 -12.16
N ASP A 144 13.04 4.10 -12.58
CA ASP A 144 13.29 5.54 -12.64
C ASP A 144 12.03 6.34 -12.27
N TYR A 145 12.18 7.34 -11.40
CA TYR A 145 11.09 8.20 -10.93
C TYR A 145 10.39 8.96 -12.06
N SER A 146 11.07 9.24 -13.17
CA SER A 146 10.52 9.89 -14.36
C SER A 146 9.50 9.03 -15.11
N VAL A 147 9.38 7.74 -14.80
CA VAL A 147 8.37 6.86 -15.41
C VAL A 147 6.99 7.06 -14.80
N PHE A 148 6.88 7.56 -13.56
CA PHE A 148 5.59 7.98 -13.01
C PHE A 148 4.94 9.03 -13.90
N SER A 149 3.61 9.12 -13.95
CA SER A 149 2.97 10.18 -14.72
C SER A 149 3.34 11.56 -14.16
N GLN A 150 3.30 12.62 -14.99
CA GLN A 150 3.56 13.98 -14.51
C GLN A 150 2.62 14.36 -13.35
N LYS A 151 1.35 13.93 -13.43
CA LYS A 151 0.35 14.15 -12.37
C LYS A 151 0.80 13.52 -11.06
N ASP A 152 1.27 12.28 -11.09
CA ASP A 152 1.67 11.56 -9.88
C ASP A 152 2.93 12.14 -9.27
N ARG A 153 3.92 12.48 -10.12
CA ARG A 153 5.15 13.16 -9.67
C ARG A 153 4.85 14.48 -8.97
N LEU A 154 3.93 15.30 -9.49
CA LEU A 154 3.55 16.56 -8.82
C LEU A 154 2.97 16.33 -7.42
N VAL A 155 2.21 15.25 -7.23
CA VAL A 155 1.66 14.90 -5.91
C VAL A 155 2.76 14.40 -4.99
N LEU A 156 3.60 13.49 -5.47
CA LEU A 156 4.72 12.93 -4.72
C LEU A 156 5.76 14.01 -4.36
N ASP A 157 6.09 14.91 -5.27
CA ASP A 157 7.03 16.01 -5.05
C ASP A 157 6.52 16.98 -3.97
N ALA A 158 5.22 17.27 -3.95
CA ALA A 158 4.61 18.09 -2.91
C ALA A 158 4.66 17.42 -1.50
N MET A 159 4.87 16.11 -1.46
CA MET A 159 5.00 15.34 -0.21
C MET A 159 6.46 15.13 0.24
N LYS A 160 7.45 15.50 -0.59
CA LYS A 160 8.87 15.16 -0.34
C LYS A 160 9.47 15.80 0.92
N GLY A 161 8.90 16.90 1.42
CA GLY A 161 9.37 17.59 2.64
C GLY A 161 10.67 18.33 2.42
#